data_AF-A0A832FNS6-F1
#
_entry.id   AF-A0A832FNS6-F1
#
_cell.length_a   1.000
_cell.length_b   1.000
_cell.length_c   1.000
_cell.angle_alpha   90.00
_cell.angle_beta   90.00
_cell.angle_gamma   90.00
#
_symmetry.space_group_name_H-M   'P 1'
#
loop_
_entity.id
_entity.type
_entity.pdbx_description
1 polymer ?
#
loop_
_entity_poly.entity_id
_entity_poly.type
_entity_poly.pdbx_seq_one_letter_code
_entity_poly.pdbx_strand_id
1 'polypeptide(L)'
;MIEKRTLTIAVLAMFVWALIATSFAAYYYINFQDLLKAIGGAPVKVHVLLDYGNGTKEWYNGTTLFANSTVFDALLSVTKNVKFDVYPYGVLVTEINGVKNVGNITSGMAWMWYYWENGSWNWGPEACD
;
A
#
# COMPACT_ATOMS: atom_id res chain seq x y z
N MET A 1 16.89 52.95 21.28
CA MET A 1 16.34 53.29 19.96
C MET A 1 17.11 52.47 18.94
N ILE A 2 16.49 51.48 18.30
CA ILE A 2 17.18 50.65 17.28
C ILE A 2 17.42 51.52 16.05
N GLU A 3 18.64 51.54 15.51
CA GLU A 3 18.95 52.32 14.31
C GLU A 3 18.26 51.71 13.08
N LYS A 4 17.73 52.58 12.22
CA LYS A 4 17.04 52.19 10.97
C LYS A 4 17.90 51.23 10.12
N ARG A 5 19.22 51.43 10.11
CA ARG A 5 20.19 50.61 9.36
C ARG A 5 20.25 49.17 9.88
N THR A 6 20.26 48.97 11.20
CA THR A 6 20.23 47.65 11.83
C THR A 6 18.94 46.91 11.47
N LEU A 7 17.83 47.64 11.45
CA LEU A 7 16.52 47.07 11.11
C LEU A 7 16.44 46.67 9.64
N THR A 8 16.98 47.49 8.72
CA THR A 8 17.07 47.14 7.29
C THR A 8 17.92 45.89 7.05
N ILE A 9 19.07 45.77 7.71
CA ILE A 9 19.95 44.60 7.55
C ILE A 9 19.26 43.34 8.08
N ALA A 10 18.59 43.43 9.23
CA ALA A 10 17.86 42.30 9.80
C ALA A 10 16.72 41.82 8.89
N VAL A 11 15.96 42.75 8.30
CA VAL A 11 14.89 42.41 7.35
C VAL A 11 15.44 41.73 6.09
N LEU A 12 16.55 42.24 5.53
CA LEU A 12 17.20 41.62 4.36
C LEU A 12 17.71 40.21 4.68
N ALA A 13 18.33 40.02 5.84
CA ALA A 13 18.80 38.71 6.28
C ALA A 13 17.65 37.72 6.43
N MET A 14 16.53 38.12 7.04
CA MET A 14 15.35 37.27 7.15
C MET A 14 14.72 36.96 5.79
N PHE A 15 14.74 37.91 4.85
CA PHE A 15 14.22 37.69 3.51
C PHE A 15 15.06 36.66 2.73
N VAL A 16 16.39 36.79 2.78
CA VAL A 16 17.31 35.82 2.17
C VAL A 16 17.13 34.43 2.79
N TRP A 17 17.03 34.37 4.13
CA TRP A 17 16.77 33.11 4.83
C TRP A 17 15.44 32.49 4.39
N ALA A 18 14.37 33.28 4.30
CA ALA A 18 13.05 32.81 3.90
C ALA A 18 13.05 32.27 2.47
N LEU A 19 13.75 32.93 1.54
CA LEU A 19 13.88 32.45 0.15
C LEU A 19 14.63 31.12 0.07
N ILE A 20 15.73 30.99 0.81
CA ILE A 20 16.52 29.75 0.86
C ILE A 20 15.68 28.62 1.48
N ALA A 21 15.08 28.86 2.64
CA ALA A 21 14.26 27.87 3.34
C ALA A 21 13.07 27.41 2.47
N THR A 22 12.39 28.33 1.81
CA THR A 22 11.26 28.02 0.92
C THR A 22 11.72 27.21 -0.30
N SER A 23 12.87 27.56 -0.89
CA SER A 23 13.43 26.83 -2.03
C SER A 23 13.81 25.39 -1.65
N PHE A 24 14.45 25.20 -0.51
CA PHE A 24 14.74 23.86 0.02
C PHE A 24 13.45 23.08 0.32
N ALA A 25 12.47 23.71 0.97
CA ALA A 25 11.20 23.06 1.28
C ALA A 25 10.47 22.60 0.01
N ALA A 26 10.43 23.46 -1.03
CA ALA A 26 9.85 23.12 -2.32
C ALA A 26 10.58 21.96 -3.01
N TYR A 27 11.92 22.00 -3.01
CA TYR A 27 12.74 20.93 -3.59
C TYR A 27 12.48 19.58 -2.92
N TYR A 28 12.51 19.53 -1.59
CA TYR A 28 12.23 18.29 -0.85
C TYR A 28 10.79 17.82 -1.02
N TYR A 29 9.83 18.74 -1.06
CA TYR A 29 8.43 18.38 -1.27
C TYR A 29 8.21 17.72 -2.64
N ILE A 30 8.77 18.28 -3.71
CA ILE A 30 8.66 17.71 -5.07
C ILE A 30 9.32 16.33 -5.11
N ASN A 31 10.56 16.20 -4.64
CA ASN A 31 11.27 14.92 -4.61
C ASN A 31 10.53 13.86 -3.80
N PHE A 32 9.92 14.24 -2.67
CA PHE A 32 9.14 13.34 -1.86
C PHE A 32 7.87 12.87 -2.59
N GLN A 33 7.17 13.78 -3.28
CA GLN A 33 6.00 13.41 -4.08
C GLN A 33 6.37 12.50 -5.25
N ASP A 34 7.51 12.74 -5.91
CA ASP A 34 7.99 11.88 -6.99
C ASP A 34 8.44 10.51 -6.46
N LEU A 35 9.07 10.47 -5.29
CA LEU A 35 9.37 9.22 -4.59
C LEU A 35 8.08 8.45 -4.26
N LEU A 36 7.08 9.12 -3.68
CA LEU A 36 5.79 8.48 -3.37
C LEU A 36 5.15 7.90 -4.62
N LYS A 37 5.15 8.63 -5.74
CA LYS A 37 4.63 8.11 -7.02
C LYS A 37 5.44 6.88 -7.48
N ALA A 38 6.76 6.90 -7.34
CA ALA A 38 7.62 5.81 -7.76
C ALA A 38 7.46 4.54 -6.90
N ILE A 39 7.21 4.67 -5.60
CA ILE A 39 7.06 3.53 -4.67
C ILE A 39 5.61 3.07 -4.48
N GLY A 40 4.65 3.66 -5.19
CA GLY A 40 3.24 3.27 -5.10
C GLY A 40 2.45 3.91 -3.95
N GLY A 41 2.86 5.08 -3.49
CA GLY A 41 2.12 5.91 -2.53
C GLY A 41 2.67 5.83 -1.11
N ALA A 42 1.93 6.45 -0.17
CA ALA A 42 2.30 6.44 1.24
C ALA A 42 2.12 5.04 1.86
N PRO A 43 2.92 4.67 2.88
CA PRO A 43 2.73 3.41 3.57
C PRO A 43 1.39 3.40 4.32
N VAL A 44 0.65 2.31 4.19
CA VAL A 44 -0.62 2.04 4.84
C VAL A 44 -0.53 0.75 5.64
N LYS A 45 -1.33 0.64 6.70
CA LYS A 45 -1.45 -0.60 7.48
C LYS A 45 -2.75 -1.30 7.13
N VAL A 46 -2.64 -2.57 6.78
CA VAL A 46 -3.79 -3.43 6.48
C VAL A 46 -3.81 -4.64 7.42
N HIS A 47 -4.99 -5.24 7.54
CA HIS A 47 -5.20 -6.49 8.27
C HIS A 47 -5.58 -7.55 7.26
N VAL A 48 -4.87 -8.68 7.28
CA VAL A 48 -5.09 -9.79 6.35
C VAL A 48 -5.54 -11.00 7.13
N LEU A 49 -6.63 -11.61 6.69
CA LEU A 49 -7.13 -12.89 7.21
C LEU A 49 -6.98 -13.95 6.12
N LEU A 50 -6.28 -15.04 6.43
CA LEU A 50 -6.30 -16.25 5.61
C LEU A 50 -7.29 -17.25 6.22
N ASP A 51 -8.33 -17.61 5.49
CA ASP A 51 -9.29 -18.66 5.86
C ASP A 51 -9.15 -19.84 4.90
N TYR A 52 -8.69 -20.98 5.40
CA TYR A 52 -8.41 -22.16 4.59
C TYR A 52 -9.65 -22.99 4.26
N GLY A 53 -10.85 -22.57 4.72
CA GLY A 53 -12.11 -23.27 4.46
C GLY A 53 -12.30 -24.57 5.25
N ASN A 54 -11.27 -25.04 5.96
CA ASN A 54 -11.30 -26.21 6.85
C ASN A 54 -11.48 -25.84 8.34
N GLY A 55 -11.82 -24.59 8.63
CA GLY A 55 -11.94 -24.04 9.98
C GLY A 55 -10.68 -23.34 10.50
N THR A 56 -9.52 -23.56 9.88
CA THR A 56 -8.29 -22.83 10.21
C THR A 56 -8.35 -21.42 9.66
N LYS A 57 -8.06 -20.45 10.53
CA LYS A 57 -7.98 -19.02 10.21
C LYS A 57 -6.72 -18.42 10.81
N GLU A 58 -6.00 -17.61 10.02
CA GLU A 58 -4.77 -16.93 10.45
C GLU A 58 -4.90 -15.43 10.21
N TRP A 59 -4.70 -14.64 11.26
CA TRP A 59 -4.76 -13.17 11.21
C TRP A 59 -3.36 -12.57 11.20
N TYR A 60 -3.12 -11.67 10.26
CA TYR A 60 -1.92 -10.85 10.15
C TYR A 60 -2.32 -9.39 10.29
N ASN A 61 -2.06 -8.83 11.47
CA ASN A 61 -2.51 -7.49 11.83
C ASN A 61 -1.41 -6.45 11.64
N GLY A 62 -1.74 -5.32 11.03
CA GLY A 62 -0.81 -4.20 10.87
C GLY A 62 0.27 -4.45 9.81
N THR A 63 -0.02 -5.29 8.82
CA THR A 63 0.82 -5.50 7.64
C THR A 63 1.02 -4.17 6.92
N THR A 64 2.27 -3.77 6.71
CA THR A 64 2.59 -2.48 6.07
C THR A 64 2.77 -2.67 4.58
N LEU A 65 1.96 -1.97 3.79
CA LEU A 65 1.98 -1.95 2.33
C LEU A 65 2.03 -0.51 1.84
N PHE A 66 2.18 -0.29 0.53
CA PHE A 66 2.03 1.04 -0.05
C PHE A 66 0.57 1.24 -0.52
N ALA A 67 0.10 2.49 -0.60
CA ALA A 67 -1.30 2.79 -0.89
C ALA A 67 -1.83 2.23 -2.22
N ASN A 68 -0.96 2.04 -3.22
CA ASN A 68 -1.30 1.44 -4.51
C ASN A 68 -1.00 -0.07 -4.57
N SER A 69 -0.70 -0.71 -3.44
CA SER A 69 -0.51 -2.16 -3.39
C SER A 69 -1.83 -2.89 -3.61
N THR A 70 -1.72 -4.09 -4.18
CA THR A 70 -2.85 -4.95 -4.53
C THR A 70 -3.18 -5.93 -3.41
N VAL A 71 -4.29 -6.66 -3.54
CA VAL A 71 -4.61 -7.75 -2.62
C VAL A 71 -3.58 -8.87 -2.74
N PHE A 72 -3.06 -9.08 -3.95
CA PHE A 72 -1.99 -10.03 -4.20
C PHE A 72 -0.68 -9.62 -3.50
N ASP A 73 -0.31 -8.34 -3.52
CA ASP A 73 0.84 -7.84 -2.73
C ASP A 73 0.65 -8.10 -1.23
N ALA A 74 -0.57 -7.87 -0.74
CA ALA A 74 -0.92 -8.15 0.65
C ALA A 74 -0.74 -9.64 0.99
N LEU A 75 -1.21 -10.53 0.12
CA LEU A 75 -1.03 -11.98 0.28
C LEU A 75 0.45 -12.38 0.30
N LEU A 76 1.25 -11.88 -0.65
CA LEU A 76 2.68 -12.17 -0.73
C LEU A 76 3.47 -11.62 0.47
N SER A 77 2.98 -10.56 1.10
CA SER A 77 3.61 -9.99 2.30
C SER A 77 3.43 -10.84 3.56
N VAL A 78 2.34 -11.63 3.63
CA VAL A 78 2.00 -12.43 4.82
C VAL A 78 2.41 -13.90 4.69
N THR A 79 2.55 -14.41 3.47
CA THR A 79 3.04 -15.77 3.23
C THR A 79 3.91 -15.87 1.97
N LYS A 80 4.98 -16.67 2.08
CA LYS A 80 5.91 -16.96 0.99
C LYS A 80 5.53 -18.19 0.17
N ASN A 81 4.59 -18.99 0.65
CA ASN A 81 4.20 -20.24 0.00
C ASN A 81 2.89 -20.04 -0.76
N VAL A 82 2.98 -19.30 -1.87
CA VAL A 82 1.86 -19.03 -2.77
C VAL A 82 2.24 -19.53 -4.16
N LYS A 83 1.33 -20.27 -4.80
CA LYS A 83 1.41 -20.55 -6.24
C LYS A 83 0.25 -19.87 -6.93
N PHE A 84 0.54 -19.35 -8.11
CA PHE A 84 -0.39 -18.57 -8.90
C PHE A 84 -0.04 -18.69 -10.37
N ASP A 85 -1.07 -18.55 -11.20
CA ASP A 85 -0.96 -18.49 -12.65
C ASP A 85 -1.33 -17.09 -13.12
N VAL A 86 -0.56 -16.56 -14.08
CA VAL A 86 -0.78 -15.21 -14.64
C VAL A 86 -1.53 -15.34 -15.94
N TYR A 87 -2.67 -14.66 -16.05
CA TYR A 87 -3.49 -14.59 -17.25
C TYR A 87 -3.60 -13.14 -17.76
N PRO A 88 -4.04 -12.92 -19.02
CA PRO A 88 -4.26 -11.57 -19.54
C PRO A 88 -5.25 -10.72 -18.74
N TYR A 89 -6.10 -11.36 -17.92
CA TYR A 89 -7.13 -10.71 -17.10
C TYR A 89 -6.76 -10.61 -15.62
N GLY A 90 -5.54 -11.03 -15.24
CA GLY A 90 -5.02 -10.91 -13.88
C GLY A 90 -4.40 -12.20 -13.34
N VAL A 91 -4.10 -12.17 -12.04
CA VAL A 91 -3.45 -13.27 -11.30
C VAL A 91 -4.49 -14.18 -10.65
N LEU A 92 -4.40 -15.48 -10.94
CA LEU A 92 -5.18 -16.52 -10.28
C LEU A 92 -4.31 -17.25 -9.26
N VAL A 93 -4.64 -17.12 -7.97
CA VAL A 93 -4.00 -17.91 -6.90
C VAL A 93 -4.49 -19.36 -6.94
N THR A 94 -3.56 -20.29 -7.06
CA THR A 94 -3.86 -21.74 -7.18
C THR A 94 -3.53 -22.54 -5.93
N GLU A 95 -2.62 -22.04 -5.09
CA GLU A 95 -2.23 -22.69 -3.83
C GLU A 95 -1.74 -21.67 -2.81
N ILE A 96 -2.15 -21.83 -1.55
CA ILE A 96 -1.60 -21.07 -0.41
C ILE A 96 -1.22 -22.05 0.69
N ASN A 97 0.03 -22.01 1.16
CA ASN A 97 0.58 -22.85 2.21
C ASN A 97 0.32 -24.37 2.00
N GLY A 98 0.34 -24.83 0.75
CA GLY A 98 0.08 -26.23 0.39
C GLY A 98 -1.39 -26.58 0.14
N VAL A 99 -2.33 -25.66 0.41
CA VAL A 99 -3.76 -25.86 0.17
C VAL A 99 -4.12 -25.36 -1.23
N LYS A 100 -4.50 -26.31 -2.09
CA LYS A 100 -4.77 -26.08 -3.52
C LYS A 100 -6.24 -25.82 -3.78
N ASN A 101 -6.52 -25.15 -4.90
CA ASN A 101 -7.83 -25.19 -5.52
C ASN A 101 -8.19 -26.65 -5.86
N VAL A 102 -9.45 -27.04 -5.63
CA VAL A 102 -9.93 -28.41 -5.84
C VAL A 102 -11.13 -28.39 -6.78
N GLY A 103 -11.23 -29.37 -7.67
CA GLY A 103 -12.35 -29.52 -8.58
C GLY A 103 -12.16 -28.79 -9.91
N ASN A 104 -13.26 -28.52 -10.59
CA ASN A 104 -13.29 -27.79 -11.87
C ASN A 104 -14.12 -26.51 -11.72
N ILE A 105 -14.26 -25.75 -12.81
CA ILE A 105 -14.98 -24.47 -12.79
C ILE A 105 -16.48 -24.60 -12.44
N THR A 106 -17.08 -25.79 -12.60
CA THR A 106 -18.50 -26.05 -12.34
C THR A 106 -18.78 -26.73 -11.00
N SER A 107 -17.79 -27.40 -10.42
CA SER A 107 -17.83 -27.95 -9.07
C SER A 107 -16.42 -27.95 -8.50
N GLY A 108 -16.13 -26.96 -7.66
CA GLY A 108 -14.82 -26.80 -7.06
C GLY A 108 -14.78 -25.79 -5.94
N MET A 109 -13.63 -25.71 -5.29
CA MET A 109 -13.27 -24.71 -4.30
C MET A 109 -12.03 -24.00 -4.82
N ALA A 110 -12.12 -22.67 -4.90
CA ALA A 110 -11.02 -21.82 -5.29
C ALA A 110 -10.75 -20.79 -4.20
N TRP A 111 -9.51 -20.31 -4.13
CA TRP A 111 -9.16 -19.15 -3.33
C TRP A 111 -9.89 -17.92 -3.85
N MET A 112 -10.64 -17.28 -2.95
CA MET A 112 -11.38 -16.06 -3.19
C MET A 112 -10.92 -14.99 -2.20
N TRP A 113 -11.07 -13.73 -2.57
CA TRP A 113 -10.74 -12.63 -1.69
C TRP A 113 -11.95 -11.74 -1.42
N TYR A 114 -11.91 -11.10 -0.26
CA TYR A 114 -12.97 -10.26 0.26
C TYR A 114 -12.34 -9.04 0.90
N TYR A 115 -13.07 -7.94 0.91
CA TYR A 115 -12.70 -6.75 1.65
C TYR A 115 -13.81 -6.38 2.64
N TRP A 116 -13.40 -5.80 3.76
CA TRP A 116 -14.32 -5.35 4.78
C TRP A 116 -14.67 -3.89 4.53
N GLU A 117 -15.95 -3.61 4.31
CA GLU A 117 -16.46 -2.25 4.13
C GLU A 117 -17.84 -2.13 4.78
N ASN A 118 -18.10 -1.00 5.45
CA ASN A 118 -19.39 -0.67 6.05
C ASN A 118 -19.97 -1.74 7.00
N GLY A 119 -19.11 -2.47 7.71
CA GLY A 119 -19.54 -3.49 8.68
C GLY A 119 -19.88 -4.85 8.07
N SER A 120 -19.52 -5.09 6.81
CA SER A 120 -19.75 -6.36 6.11
C SER A 120 -18.57 -6.77 5.24
N TRP A 121 -18.44 -8.09 5.01
CA TRP A 121 -17.52 -8.64 4.01
C TRP A 121 -18.16 -8.55 2.62
N ASN A 122 -17.46 -7.89 1.71
CA ASN A 122 -17.85 -7.77 0.31
C ASN A 122 -16.93 -8.64 -0.55
N TRP A 123 -17.51 -9.24 -1.60
CA TRP A 123 -16.76 -10.01 -2.58
C TRP A 123 -15.83 -9.09 -3.38
N GLY A 124 -14.57 -9.49 -3.49
CA GLY A 124 -13.65 -8.87 -4.43
C GLY A 124 -13.91 -9.30 -5.88
N PRO A 125 -13.51 -8.49 -6.87
CA PRO A 125 -13.48 -8.92 -8.27
C PRO A 125 -12.59 -10.15 -8.52
N GLU A 126 -12.70 -10.71 -9.72
CA GLU A 126 -12.09 -12.01 -10.10
C GLU A 126 -10.56 -12.01 -10.05
N ALA A 127 -9.91 -10.87 -10.30
CA ALA A 127 -8.46 -10.69 -10.23
C ALA A 127 -8.05 -10.01 -8.90
N CYS A 128 -6.85 -10.32 -8.43
CA CYS A 128 -6.32 -9.81 -7.15
C CYS A 128 -5.10 -8.87 -7.30
N ASP A 129 -4.66 -8.62 -8.53
CA ASP A 129 -3.58 -7.71 -8.96
C ASP A 129 -4.09 -6.37 -9.52
#